data_AF-A0A7K2QMM0-F1
#
_entry.id   AF-A0A7K2QMM0-F1
#
_cell.length_a   1.000
_cell.length_b   1.000
_cell.length_c   1.000
_cell.angle_alpha   90.00
_cell.angle_beta   90.00
_cell.angle_gamma   90.00
#
_symmetry.space_group_name_H-M   'P 1'
#
loop_
_entity.id
_entity.type
_entity.pdbx_description
1 polymer ?
#
loop_
_entity_poly.entity_id
_entity_poly.type
_entity_poly.pdbx_seq_one_letter_code
_entity_poly.pdbx_strand_id
1 'polypeptide(L)' 'MTIRSAPRPALHTVRPIAPATLAALRERDDAGRPCVPYEDPEGGAPLRCCLRRSRRGEWIALVSYAPLRRWAAEAGV' A
#
# COMPACT_ATOMS: atom_id res chain seq x y z
N MET A 1 19.23 6.77 21.84
CA MET A 1 20.33 6.81 20.85
C MET A 1 19.77 6.30 19.52
N THR A 2 19.20 7.19 18.70
CA THR A 2 18.53 6.79 17.45
C THR A 2 19.46 7.08 16.29
N ILE A 3 20.06 6.04 15.72
CA ILE A 3 20.91 6.14 14.53
C ILE A 3 19.98 6.45 13.35
N ARG A 4 19.89 7.73 12.97
CA ARG A 4 19.16 8.12 11.76
C ARG A 4 20.03 7.77 10.56
N SER A 5 19.84 6.57 10.02
CA SER A 5 20.50 6.15 8.78
C SER A 5 20.12 7.10 7.64
N ALA A 6 21.11 7.56 6.88
CA ALA A 6 20.87 8.42 5.72
C ALA A 6 20.16 7.62 4.62
N PRO A 7 19.17 8.21 3.91
CA PRO A 7 18.46 7.51 2.85
C PRO A 7 19.42 7.21 1.69
N ARG A 8 19.53 5.94 1.29
CA ARG A 8 20.21 5.56 0.04
C ARG A 8 19.37 6.03 -1.16
N PRO A 9 20.00 6.48 -2.25
CA PRO A 9 19.28 6.77 -3.49
C PRO A 9 18.53 5.51 -3.95
N ALA A 10 17.27 5.67 -4.31
CA ALA A 10 16.44 4.58 -4.79
C ALA A 10 16.94 4.12 -6.16
N LEU A 11 17.33 2.84 -6.27
CA LEU A 11 17.72 2.21 -7.55
C LEU A 11 16.51 2.00 -8.48
N HIS A 12 15.30 2.19 -7.98
CA HIS A 12 14.05 1.95 -8.69
C HIS A 12 13.06 3.11 -8.45
N THR A 13 12.27 3.43 -9.47
CA THR A 13 11.18 4.41 -9.33
C THR A 13 9.99 3.74 -8.64
N VAL A 14 9.63 4.24 -7.46
CA VAL A 14 8.42 3.80 -6.75
C VAL A 14 7.20 4.44 -7.41
N ARG A 15 6.29 3.62 -7.94
CA ARG A 15 5.02 4.10 -8.51
C ARG A 15 3.90 4.00 -7.48
N PRO A 16 3.08 5.04 -7.28
CA PRO A 16 1.90 4.97 -6.42
C PRO A 16 0.85 4.02 -7.00
N ILE A 17 -0.08 3.56 -6.16
CA ILE A 17 -1.29 2.88 -6.64
C ILE A 17 -2.18 3.92 -7.32
N ALA A 18 -2.66 3.62 -8.53
CA ALA A 18 -3.57 4.52 -9.24
C ALA A 18 -4.85 4.77 -8.41
N PRO A 19 -5.42 5.99 -8.41
CA PRO A 19 -6.57 6.32 -7.56
C PRO A 19 -7.77 5.38 -7.73
N ALA A 20 -8.09 4.99 -8.97
CA ALA A 20 -9.18 4.04 -9.24
C ALA A 20 -8.90 2.64 -8.68
N THR A 21 -7.66 2.15 -8.79
CA THR A 21 -7.24 0.89 -8.18
C THR A 21 -7.34 0.96 -6.66
N LEU A 22 -6.93 2.08 -6.05
CA LEU A 22 -7.03 2.26 -4.61
C LEU A 22 -8.50 2.27 -4.12
N ALA A 23 -9.40 2.88 -4.88
CA ALA A 23 -10.83 2.85 -4.57
C ALA A 23 -11.37 1.40 -4.59
N ALA A 24 -11.07 0.64 -5.65
CA ALA A 24 -11.50 -0.76 -5.74
C ALA A 24 -10.94 -1.62 -4.60
N LEU A 25 -9.66 -1.47 -4.26
CA LEU A 25 -9.02 -2.21 -3.16
C LEU A 25 -9.62 -1.88 -1.78
N ARG A 26 -10.27 -0.73 -1.61
CA ARG A 26 -10.99 -0.35 -0.38
C ARG A 26 -12.38 -0.98 -0.30
N GLU A 27 -12.88 -1.56 -1.38
CA GLU A 27 -14.13 -2.33 -1.38
C GLU A 27 -13.81 -3.82 -1.22
N ARG A 28 -13.03 -4.36 -2.15
CA ARG A 28 -12.53 -5.74 -2.13
C ARG A 28 -11.12 -5.81 -2.70
N ASP A 29 -10.24 -6.50 -1.98
CA ASP A 29 -8.87 -6.70 -2.40
C ASP A 29 -8.74 -7.70 -3.56
N ASP A 30 -7.53 -7.90 -4.07
CA ASP A 30 -7.28 -8.81 -5.21
C ASP A 30 -7.40 -10.30 -4.84
N ALA A 31 -7.62 -10.62 -3.57
CA ALA A 31 -7.98 -11.96 -3.09
C ALA A 31 -9.49 -12.09 -2.81
N GLY A 32 -10.29 -11.07 -3.14
CA GLY A 32 -11.73 -11.03 -2.92
C GLY A 32 -12.15 -10.75 -1.48
N ARG A 33 -11.22 -10.36 -0.60
CA ARG A 33 -11.47 -10.08 0.82
C ARG A 33 -11.96 -8.64 1.00
N PRO A 34 -12.92 -8.37 1.90
CA PRO A 34 -13.30 -7.00 2.22
C PRO A 34 -12.14 -6.24 2.85
N CYS A 35 -12.04 -4.94 2.58
CA CYS A 35 -11.09 -4.07 3.27
C CYS A 35 -11.58 -3.82 4.71
N VAL A 36 -10.83 -4.32 5.70
CA VAL A 36 -11.15 -4.12 7.12
C VAL A 36 -10.08 -3.21 7.74
N PRO A 37 -10.39 -1.92 7.98
CA PRO A 37 -9.47 -1.02 8.65
C PRO A 37 -9.22 -1.45 10.10
N TYR A 38 -8.00 -1.25 10.57
CA TYR A 38 -7.60 -1.40 11.96
C TYR A 38 -6.67 -0.24 12.36
N GLU A 39 -6.60 0.04 13.65
CA GLU A 39 -5.68 1.05 14.18
C GLU A 39 -4.25 0.52 14.20
N ASP A 40 -3.30 1.32 13.73
CA ASP A 40 -1.87 1.09 13.94
C ASP A 40 -1.40 1.80 15.23
N PRO A 41 -1.26 1.08 16.35
CA PRO A 41 -0.91 1.70 17.63
C PRO A 41 0.56 2.14 17.67
N GLU A 42 1.45 1.56 16.87
CA GLU A 42 2.86 1.96 16.87
C GLU A 42 3.13 3.11 15.90
N GLY A 43 2.50 3.09 14.72
CA GLY A 43 2.86 3.94 13.60
C GLY A 43 4.17 3.51 12.94
N GLY A 44 4.49 4.14 11.81
CA GLY A 44 5.73 3.86 11.08
C GLY A 44 5.62 2.77 10.01
N ALA A 45 4.46 2.09 9.90
CA ALA A 45 4.19 1.12 8.85
C ALA A 45 4.31 1.76 7.45
N PRO A 46 4.98 1.12 6.48
CA PRO A 46 5.17 1.67 5.15
C PRO A 46 3.90 1.53 4.30
N LEU A 47 3.12 2.62 4.17
CA LEU A 47 1.87 2.61 3.44
C LEU A 47 2.10 2.60 1.93
N ARG A 48 1.57 1.58 1.26
CA ARG A 48 1.69 1.44 -0.19
C ARG A 48 0.85 2.47 -0.98
N CYS A 49 -0.31 2.86 -0.45
CA CYS A 49 -1.27 3.72 -1.15
C CYS A 49 -0.79 5.16 -1.31
N CYS A 50 -0.15 5.72 -0.29
CA CYS A 50 0.30 7.12 -0.24
C CYS A 50 1.82 7.28 -0.13
N LEU A 51 2.58 6.18 -0.12
CA LEU A 51 4.05 6.16 -0.07
C LEU A 51 4.64 6.92 1.12
N ARG A 52 3.90 6.97 2.22
CA ARG A 52 4.37 7.53 3.50
C ARG A 52 4.33 6.46 4.58
N ARG A 53 4.89 6.80 5.73
CA ARG A 53 4.69 6.02 6.96
C ARG A 53 3.32 6.35 7.58
N SER A 54 2.68 5.36 8.20
CA SER A 54 1.52 5.57 9.05
C SER A 54 1.90 6.43 10.27
N ARG A 55 0.91 7.15 10.80
CA ARG A 55 1.00 7.82 12.10
C ARG A 55 0.53 6.84 13.18
N ARG A 56 1.02 7.02 14.41
CA ARG A 56 0.47 6.31 15.57
C ARG A 56 -1.02 6.64 15.72
N GLY A 57 -1.84 5.62 15.94
CA GLY A 57 -3.29 5.69 16.05
C GLY A 57 -4.02 5.88 14.72
N GLU A 58 -3.32 5.72 13.60
CA GLU A 58 -3.95 5.86 12.29
C GLU A 58 -4.70 4.60 11.89
N TRP A 59 -5.87 4.79 11.27
CA TRP A 59 -6.60 3.70 10.63
C TRP A 59 -5.94 3.30 9.31
N ILE A 60 -5.42 2.09 9.28
CA ILE A 60 -4.79 1.48 8.10
C ILE A 60 -5.52 0.19 7.74
N ALA A 61 -5.23 -0.36 6.57
CA ALA A 61 -5.78 -1.66 6.17
C ALA A 61 -4.70 -2.49 5.48
N LEU A 62 -4.73 -3.80 5.73
CA LEU A 62 -3.94 -4.78 5.00
C LEU A 62 -4.80 -5.30 3.84
N VAL A 63 -4.25 -5.22 2.63
CA VAL A 63 -4.93 -5.65 1.41
C VAL A 63 -4.02 -6.53 0.57
N SER A 64 -4.59 -7.55 -0.07
CA SER A 64 -3.92 -8.29 -1.13
C SER A 64 -3.91 -7.44 -2.40
N TYR A 65 -2.73 -7.09 -2.90
CA TYR A 65 -2.56 -6.34 -4.14
C TYR A 65 -1.69 -7.14 -5.12
N ALA A 66 -2.26 -7.48 -6.27
CA ALA A 66 -1.68 -8.31 -7.32
C ALA A 66 -1.53 -7.49 -8.63
N PRO A 67 -0.56 -6.55 -8.69
CA PRO A 67 -0.40 -5.64 -9.84
C PRO A 67 -0.24 -6.37 -11.17
N LEU A 68 0.45 -7.52 -11.19
CA LEU A 68 0.64 -8.31 -12.40
C LEU A 68 -0.68 -8.90 -12.91
N ARG A 69 -1.56 -9.36 -12.02
CA ARG A 69 -2.89 -9.89 -12.40
C ARG A 69 -3.78 -8.80 -13.01
N ARG A 70 -3.71 -7.59 -12.44
CA ARG A 70 -4.45 -6.43 -12.97
C ARG A 70 -3.96 -6.02 -14.34
N TRP A 71 -2.64 -5.94 -14.53
CA TRP A 71 -2.06 -5.70 -15.85
C TRP A 71 -2.48 -6.76 -16.87
N ALA A 72 -2.42 -8.04 -16.49
CA ALA A 72 -2.80 -9.14 -17.36
C ALA A 72 -4.27 -9.03 -17.79
N ALA A 73 -5.18 -8.74 -16.85
CA ALA A 73 -6.59 -8.51 -17.14
C ALA A 73 -6.83 -7.29 -18.05
N GLU A 74 -6.10 -6.18 -17.84
CA GLU A 74 -6.15 -4.99 -18.70
C GLU A 74 -5.63 -5.28 -20.13
N ALA A 75 -4.63 -6.14 -20.26
CA ALA A 75 -4.03 -6.54 -21.53
C ALA A 75 -4.73 -7.73 -22.22
N GLY A 76 -5.67 -8.40 -21.54
CA GLY A 76 -6.38 -9.57 -22.06
C GLY A 76 -5.54 -10.86 -22.11
N VAL A 77 -4.56 -11.00 -21.21
CA VAL A 77 -3.64 -12.17 -21.12
C VAL A 77 -3.75 -12.92 -19.80
#